data_AF-A0A9W7ZAC4-F1
#
_entry.id   AF-A0A9W7ZAC4-F1
#
_cell.length_a   1.000
_cell.length_b   1.000
_cell.length_c   1.000
_cell.angle_alpha   90.00
_cell.angle_beta   90.00
_cell.angle_gamma   90.00
#
_symmetry.space_group_name_H-M   'P 1'
#
loop_
_entity.id
_entity.type
_entity.pdbx_description
1 polymer ?
#
loop_
_entity_poly.entity_id
_entity_poly.type
_entity_poly.pdbx_seq_one_letter_code
_entity_poly.pdbx_strand_id
1 'polypeptide(L)'
;PIDHLNRDKRPNRSGTLPYMSIGNLKNNGVDRTALDAWESIIYIICWLGTLGINQHDQELYKRSYSLPIDKWRKGLPTEIADEKMIHMHANAIFRAFVLDNFVPYPDYKNLKGLADQLHIKLFANGMLSPQSQGTKPASSLDSAYPNPSSSSPSKFLDLDIDSSITDPFERRAKIADILVGQLLQVTQNAKNEALERIRSK
;
A
#
# COMPACT_ATOMS: atom_id res chain seq x y z
N PRO A 1 -16.37 13.94 -35.99
CA PRO A 1 -16.86 12.65 -35.47
C PRO A 1 -15.84 12.08 -34.48
N ILE A 2 -16.00 12.39 -33.20
CA ILE A 2 -15.11 11.93 -32.13
C ILE A 2 -15.74 10.67 -31.56
N ASP A 3 -14.95 9.59 -31.57
CA ASP A 3 -15.33 8.25 -31.15
C ASP A 3 -15.91 8.22 -29.72
N HIS A 4 -17.23 8.09 -29.61
CA HIS A 4 -17.94 7.92 -28.34
C HIS A 4 -18.09 6.44 -27.93
N LEU A 5 -17.48 5.50 -28.64
CA LEU A 5 -17.78 4.06 -28.53
C LEU A 5 -16.92 3.25 -27.53
N ASN A 6 -16.17 3.89 -26.63
CA ASN A 6 -15.34 3.16 -25.64
C ASN A 6 -15.47 3.67 -24.19
N ARG A 7 -16.65 4.17 -23.81
CA ARG A 7 -16.95 4.47 -22.39
C ARG A 7 -17.56 3.31 -21.60
N ASP A 8 -18.04 2.26 -22.27
CA ASP A 8 -18.86 1.21 -21.64
C ASP A 8 -18.09 -0.04 -21.17
N LYS A 9 -16.76 0.01 -21.11
CA LYS A 9 -15.92 -1.04 -20.52
C LYS A 9 -15.00 -0.55 -19.40
N ARG A 10 -15.34 0.58 -18.76
CA ARG A 10 -14.52 1.08 -17.64
C ARG A 10 -15.03 0.44 -16.35
N PRO A 11 -14.19 -0.30 -15.60
CA PRO A 11 -14.61 -0.80 -14.30
C PRO A 11 -15.08 0.36 -13.43
N ASN A 12 -16.27 0.23 -12.84
CA ASN A 12 -16.87 1.27 -12.02
C ASN A 12 -15.88 1.72 -10.93
N ARG A 13 -15.51 3.00 -10.94
CA ARG A 13 -14.76 3.67 -9.87
C ARG A 13 -15.54 3.48 -8.56
N SER A 14 -15.12 2.50 -7.76
CA SER A 14 -15.76 2.19 -6.49
C SER A 14 -14.76 2.38 -5.36
N GLY A 15 -15.17 3.13 -4.34
CA GLY A 15 -14.37 3.42 -3.14
C GLY A 15 -14.33 4.90 -2.78
N THR A 16 -13.93 5.17 -1.54
CA THR A 16 -13.71 6.53 -1.03
C THR A 16 -12.26 6.91 -1.27
N LEU A 17 -12.00 8.09 -1.86
CA LEU A 17 -10.67 8.50 -2.34
C LEU A 17 -9.49 8.23 -1.38
N PRO A 18 -9.60 8.49 -0.06
CA PRO A 18 -8.51 8.21 0.89
C PRO A 18 -8.12 6.73 0.97
N TYR A 19 -9.05 5.83 0.70
CA TYR A 19 -8.87 4.37 0.82
C TYR A 19 -8.82 3.66 -0.52
N MET A 20 -9.18 4.33 -1.61
CA MET A 20 -9.13 3.74 -2.95
C MET A 20 -7.69 3.36 -3.36
N SER A 21 -7.51 2.22 -4.00
CA SER A 21 -6.21 1.76 -4.52
C SER A 21 -5.67 2.69 -5.63
N ILE A 22 -4.35 2.71 -5.80
CA ILE A 22 -3.63 3.45 -6.82
C ILE A 22 -4.14 3.10 -8.22
N GLY A 23 -4.34 1.80 -8.52
CA GLY A 23 -4.86 1.35 -9.82
C GLY A 23 -6.23 1.97 -10.14
N ASN A 24 -7.14 1.94 -9.15
CA ASN A 24 -8.47 2.55 -9.28
C ASN A 24 -8.43 4.08 -9.37
N LEU A 25 -7.57 4.73 -8.58
CA LEU A 25 -7.39 6.19 -8.61
C LEU A 25 -6.82 6.66 -9.96
N LYS A 26 -5.88 5.90 -10.54
CA LYS A 26 -5.28 6.17 -11.85
C LYS A 26 -6.17 5.78 -13.02
N ASN A 27 -7.20 4.97 -12.79
CA ASN A 27 -8.07 4.46 -13.85
C ASN A 27 -7.25 3.81 -14.97
N ASN A 28 -6.34 2.90 -14.60
CA ASN A 28 -5.43 2.24 -15.53
C ASN A 28 -6.11 1.22 -16.46
N GLY A 29 -7.41 0.94 -16.25
CA GLY A 29 -8.18 0.01 -17.10
C GLY A 29 -7.97 -1.46 -16.79
N VAL A 30 -7.20 -1.78 -15.74
CA VAL A 30 -7.01 -3.15 -15.25
C VAL A 30 -8.22 -3.56 -14.42
N ASP A 31 -8.67 -4.79 -14.60
CA ASP A 31 -9.77 -5.34 -13.81
C ASP A 31 -9.43 -5.36 -12.31
N ARG A 32 -10.42 -5.00 -11.50
CA ARG A 32 -10.28 -4.97 -10.04
C ARG A 32 -10.00 -6.38 -9.52
N THR A 33 -9.02 -6.49 -8.64
CA THR A 33 -8.67 -7.74 -7.96
C THR A 33 -8.79 -7.62 -6.45
N ALA A 34 -8.57 -8.72 -5.74
CA ALA A 34 -8.46 -8.69 -4.28
C ALA A 34 -7.31 -7.78 -3.78
N LEU A 35 -6.28 -7.53 -4.60
CA LEU A 35 -5.17 -6.65 -4.22
C LEU A 35 -5.62 -5.20 -3.99
N ASP A 36 -6.65 -4.73 -4.70
CA ASP A 36 -7.21 -3.39 -4.48
C ASP A 36 -7.86 -3.26 -3.09
N ALA A 37 -8.49 -4.34 -2.61
CA ALA A 37 -9.05 -4.38 -1.26
C ALA A 37 -7.94 -4.43 -0.21
N TRP A 38 -6.89 -5.21 -0.43
CA TRP A 38 -5.72 -5.26 0.46
C TRP A 38 -4.99 -3.91 0.55
N GLU A 39 -4.85 -3.23 -0.57
CA GLU A 39 -4.30 -1.88 -0.61
C GLU A 39 -5.15 -0.90 0.21
N SER A 40 -6.48 -1.00 0.09
CA SER A 40 -7.41 -0.22 0.90
C SER A 40 -7.26 -0.50 2.40
N ILE A 41 -7.05 -1.78 2.79
CA ILE A 41 -6.82 -2.19 4.18
C ILE A 41 -5.54 -1.53 4.74
N ILE A 42 -4.44 -1.54 3.99
CA ILE A 42 -3.20 -0.88 4.41
C ILE A 42 -3.44 0.61 4.63
N TYR A 43 -4.16 1.28 3.73
CA TYR A 43 -4.47 2.71 3.90
C TYR A 43 -5.31 2.99 5.14
N ILE A 44 -6.31 2.15 5.43
CA ILE A 44 -7.12 2.27 6.65
C ILE A 44 -6.22 2.10 7.88
N ILE A 45 -5.38 1.07 7.92
CA ILE A 45 -4.44 0.84 9.03
C ILE A 45 -3.50 2.04 9.23
N CYS A 46 -2.99 2.61 8.14
CA CYS A 46 -2.13 3.79 8.21
C CYS A 46 -2.89 5.01 8.75
N TRP A 47 -4.14 5.22 8.33
CA TRP A 47 -4.98 6.30 8.84
C TRP A 47 -5.27 6.14 10.34
N LEU A 48 -5.71 4.95 10.75
CA LEU A 48 -5.97 4.65 12.16
C LEU A 48 -4.70 4.81 12.99
N GLY A 49 -3.56 4.32 12.47
CA GLY A 49 -2.28 4.39 13.15
C GLY A 49 -1.75 5.79 13.36
N THR A 50 -1.98 6.69 12.39
CA THR A 50 -1.45 8.07 12.40
C THR A 50 -2.36 9.08 13.09
N LEU A 51 -3.68 8.95 12.93
CA LEU A 51 -4.64 9.85 13.56
C LEU A 51 -5.09 9.38 14.94
N GLY A 52 -5.05 8.08 15.20
CA GLY A 52 -5.66 7.48 16.38
C GLY A 52 -7.09 6.99 16.11
N ILE A 53 -7.43 5.89 16.77
CA ILE A 53 -8.68 5.14 16.63
C ILE A 53 -9.83 5.84 17.38
N ASN A 54 -9.54 6.52 18.49
CA ASN A 54 -10.53 7.18 19.33
C ASN A 54 -10.19 8.67 19.55
N GLN A 55 -11.18 9.41 20.07
CA GLN A 55 -11.04 10.85 20.33
C GLN A 55 -9.94 11.17 21.35
N HIS A 56 -9.74 10.31 22.35
CA HIS A 56 -8.70 10.50 23.35
C HIS A 56 -7.30 10.47 22.73
N ASP A 57 -7.03 9.47 21.89
CA ASP A 57 -5.76 9.34 21.15
C ASP A 57 -5.54 10.54 20.21
N GLN A 58 -6.60 10.96 19.52
CA GLN A 58 -6.59 12.13 18.63
C GLN A 58 -6.29 13.44 19.38
N GLU A 59 -6.82 13.60 20.59
CA GLU A 59 -6.62 14.79 21.42
C GLU A 59 -5.21 14.84 22.03
N LEU A 60 -4.71 13.70 22.50
CA LEU A 60 -3.37 13.56 23.03
C LEU A 60 -2.30 13.75 21.96
N TYR A 61 -2.59 13.29 20.74
CA TYR A 61 -1.71 13.40 19.59
C TYR A 61 -2.16 14.51 18.62
N LYS A 62 -2.55 15.66 19.17
CA LYS A 62 -2.75 16.90 18.38
C LYS A 62 -1.41 17.37 17.82
N ARG A 63 -1.01 16.81 16.67
CA ARG A 63 0.09 17.37 15.89
C ARG A 63 -0.39 18.68 15.24
N SER A 64 0.39 19.73 15.45
CA SER A 64 0.21 21.08 14.89
C SER A 64 0.64 21.18 13.42
N TYR A 65 1.01 20.07 12.77
CA TYR A 65 1.47 20.02 11.38
C TYR A 65 0.61 19.06 10.57
N SER A 66 0.40 19.39 9.29
CA SER A 66 -0.23 18.48 8.33
C SER A 66 0.60 17.20 8.20
N LEU A 67 -0.02 16.05 8.47
CA LEU A 67 0.64 14.76 8.33
C LEU A 67 0.83 14.43 6.84
N PRO A 68 1.88 13.70 6.44
CA PRO A 68 2.04 13.30 5.04
C PRO A 68 0.80 12.57 4.48
N ILE A 69 0.15 11.75 5.31
CA ILE A 69 -1.07 11.02 4.96
C ILE A 69 -2.27 11.94 4.64
N ASP A 70 -2.27 13.20 5.07
CA ASP A 70 -3.32 14.17 4.70
C ASP A 70 -3.43 14.41 3.21
N LYS A 71 -2.35 14.19 2.47
CA LYS A 71 -2.36 14.30 1.01
C LYS A 71 -3.19 13.20 0.33
N TRP A 72 -3.45 12.08 1.02
CA TRP A 72 -4.27 11.01 0.46
C TRP A 72 -5.76 11.37 0.34
N ARG A 73 -6.20 12.50 0.92
CA ARG A 73 -7.59 12.97 0.87
C ARG A 73 -7.77 14.31 0.16
N LYS A 74 -6.71 14.90 -0.39
CA LYS A 74 -6.71 16.26 -0.97
C LYS A 74 -6.37 16.19 -2.45
N GLY A 75 -7.09 16.97 -3.25
CA GLY A 75 -6.82 17.11 -4.68
C GLY A 75 -7.57 16.11 -5.56
N LEU A 76 -7.13 16.01 -6.81
CA LEU A 76 -7.66 15.11 -7.82
C LEU A 76 -7.25 13.65 -7.53
N PRO A 77 -8.03 12.65 -8.00
CA PRO A 77 -7.70 11.24 -7.80
C PRO A 77 -6.28 10.87 -8.25
N THR A 78 -5.79 11.47 -9.34
CA THR A 78 -4.44 11.23 -9.86
C THR A 78 -3.36 11.77 -8.92
N GLU A 79 -3.57 12.94 -8.33
CA GLU A 79 -2.64 13.54 -7.35
C GLU A 79 -2.57 12.69 -6.08
N ILE A 80 -3.72 12.21 -5.61
CA ILE A 80 -3.81 11.27 -4.49
C ILE A 80 -3.05 9.98 -4.81
N ALA A 81 -3.19 9.45 -6.03
CA ALA A 81 -2.49 8.25 -6.46
C ALA A 81 -0.97 8.44 -6.49
N ASP A 82 -0.50 9.60 -6.95
CA ASP A 82 0.93 9.90 -7.03
C ASP A 82 1.56 10.00 -5.64
N GLU A 83 0.88 10.66 -4.69
CA GLU A 83 1.33 10.73 -3.29
C GLU A 83 1.32 9.34 -2.62
N LYS A 84 0.31 8.50 -2.90
CA LYS A 84 0.30 7.10 -2.45
C LYS A 84 1.45 6.30 -3.04
N MET A 85 1.73 6.46 -4.32
CA MET A 85 2.86 5.78 -4.96
C MET A 85 4.19 6.17 -4.34
N ILE A 86 4.41 7.47 -4.09
CA ILE A 86 5.62 7.96 -3.41
C ILE A 86 5.74 7.31 -2.03
N HIS A 87 4.70 7.42 -1.20
CA HIS A 87 4.76 6.89 0.17
C HIS A 87 4.91 5.37 0.22
N MET A 88 4.37 4.63 -0.75
CA MET A 88 4.40 3.17 -0.78
C MET A 88 5.61 2.58 -1.52
N HIS A 89 6.42 3.41 -2.18
CA HIS A 89 7.47 2.93 -3.09
C HIS A 89 8.53 2.08 -2.42
N ALA A 90 9.20 2.62 -1.41
CA ALA A 90 10.28 1.95 -0.70
C ALA A 90 9.94 1.83 0.78
N ASN A 91 10.42 0.77 1.43
CA ASN A 91 10.17 0.56 2.85
C ASN A 91 10.73 1.71 3.72
N ALA A 92 11.88 2.29 3.35
CA ALA A 92 12.44 3.46 4.03
C ALA A 92 11.53 4.69 3.93
N ILE A 93 10.95 4.95 2.75
CA ILE A 93 10.02 6.06 2.51
C ILE A 93 8.71 5.82 3.25
N PHE A 94 8.15 4.61 3.18
CA PHE A 94 6.94 4.25 3.92
C PHE A 94 7.13 4.43 5.43
N ARG A 95 8.29 4.03 5.98
CA ARG A 95 8.62 4.25 7.38
C ARG A 95 8.66 5.74 7.75
N ALA A 96 9.43 6.53 7.01
CA ALA A 96 9.61 7.95 7.30
C ALA A 96 8.32 8.78 7.15
N PHE A 97 7.56 8.56 6.08
CA PHE A 97 6.38 9.36 5.77
C PHE A 97 5.10 8.84 6.43
N VAL A 98 5.05 7.57 6.82
CA VAL A 98 3.82 6.97 7.36
C VAL A 98 4.06 6.40 8.76
N LEU A 99 4.93 5.40 8.91
CA LEU A 99 5.02 4.65 10.16
C LEU A 99 5.62 5.44 11.33
N ASP A 100 6.53 6.38 11.10
CA ASP A 100 7.10 7.25 12.14
C ASP A 100 6.14 8.34 12.62
N ASN A 101 5.02 8.48 11.91
CA ASN A 101 3.93 9.36 12.29
C ASN A 101 2.82 8.65 13.05
N PHE A 102 2.95 7.35 13.34
CA PHE A 102 1.98 6.63 14.17
C PHE A 102 1.92 7.23 15.58
N VAL A 103 0.76 7.11 16.22
CA VAL A 103 0.57 7.51 17.62
C VAL A 103 1.52 6.70 18.51
N PRO A 104 2.34 7.33 19.37
CA PRO A 104 3.41 6.68 20.13
C PRO A 104 2.88 5.98 21.40
N TYR A 105 1.83 5.17 21.27
CA TYR A 105 1.27 4.37 22.35
C TYR A 105 1.53 2.87 22.17
N PRO A 106 1.64 2.09 23.27
CA PRO A 106 1.95 0.66 23.22
C PRO A 106 1.03 -0.15 22.30
N ASP A 107 -0.26 0.18 22.28
CA ASP A 107 -1.24 -0.55 21.45
C ASP A 107 -1.03 -0.33 19.94
N TYR A 108 -0.49 0.82 19.56
CA TYR A 108 -0.16 1.18 18.17
C TYR A 108 1.13 0.53 17.68
N LYS A 109 1.99 0.03 18.58
CA LYS A 109 3.23 -0.67 18.21
C LYS A 109 2.93 -1.91 17.35
N ASN A 110 1.91 -2.67 17.73
CA ASN A 110 1.49 -3.86 16.98
C ASN A 110 0.85 -3.48 15.64
N LEU A 111 0.08 -2.39 15.61
CA LEU A 111 -0.52 -1.87 14.38
C LEU A 111 0.55 -1.37 13.39
N LYS A 112 1.60 -0.69 13.90
CA LYS A 112 2.78 -0.28 13.12
C LYS A 112 3.49 -1.49 12.52
N GLY A 113 3.71 -2.54 13.31
CA GLY A 113 4.32 -3.79 12.85
C GLY A 113 3.49 -4.49 11.77
N LEU A 114 2.15 -4.53 11.93
CA LEU A 114 1.24 -5.09 10.92
C LEU A 114 1.31 -4.29 9.61
N ALA A 115 1.27 -2.96 9.69
CA ALA A 115 1.36 -2.08 8.52
C ALA A 115 2.67 -2.29 7.74
N ASP A 116 3.81 -2.37 8.44
CA ASP A 116 5.13 -2.62 7.83
C ASP A 116 5.17 -3.97 7.12
N GLN A 117 4.68 -5.04 7.75
CA GLN A 117 4.66 -6.37 7.14
C GLN A 117 3.74 -6.46 5.92
N LEU A 118 2.55 -5.85 5.98
CA LEU A 118 1.65 -5.80 4.83
C LEU A 118 2.25 -4.98 3.69
N HIS A 119 2.89 -3.85 3.98
CA HIS A 119 3.60 -3.04 2.98
C HIS A 119 4.71 -3.84 2.28
N ILE A 120 5.52 -4.58 3.04
CA ILE A 120 6.58 -5.44 2.48
C ILE A 120 5.99 -6.49 1.54
N LYS A 121 4.86 -7.12 1.89
CA LYS A 121 4.26 -8.14 1.02
C LYS A 121 3.56 -7.55 -0.20
N LEU A 122 2.96 -6.37 -0.09
CA LEU A 122 2.15 -5.80 -1.16
C LEU A 122 2.95 -4.93 -2.15
N PHE A 123 3.91 -4.14 -1.66
CA PHE A 123 4.61 -3.11 -2.43
C PHE A 123 6.12 -3.35 -2.48
N ALA A 124 6.78 -3.53 -1.33
CA ALA A 124 8.23 -3.74 -1.26
C ALA A 124 8.62 -5.23 -1.28
N ASN A 125 7.90 -6.02 -2.08
CA ASN A 125 8.05 -7.47 -2.11
C ASN A 125 9.30 -7.84 -2.92
N GLY A 126 10.36 -8.24 -2.23
CA GLY A 126 11.63 -8.63 -2.86
C GLY A 126 11.55 -9.84 -3.79
N MET A 127 10.43 -10.57 -3.79
CA MET A 127 10.18 -11.68 -4.71
C MET A 127 9.48 -11.24 -6.02
N LEU A 128 9.11 -9.97 -6.15
CA LEU A 128 8.58 -9.40 -7.39
C LEU A 128 9.70 -8.75 -8.19
N SER A 129 9.66 -8.91 -9.51
CA SER A 129 10.53 -8.13 -10.39
C SER A 129 10.20 -6.63 -10.28
N PRO A 130 11.15 -5.74 -10.59
CA PRO A 130 10.90 -4.29 -10.60
C PRO A 130 9.73 -3.86 -11.49
N GLN A 131 9.42 -4.64 -12.53
CA GLN A 131 8.33 -4.37 -13.48
C GLN A 131 6.95 -4.58 -12.87
N SER A 132 6.85 -5.30 -11.76
CA SER A 132 5.58 -5.66 -11.11
C SER A 132 5.33 -4.93 -9.79
N GLN A 133 6.17 -3.97 -9.38
CA GLN A 133 6.01 -3.30 -8.08
C GLN A 133 4.85 -2.28 -8.06
N GLY A 134 4.49 -1.69 -9.21
CA GLY A 134 3.36 -0.75 -9.31
C GLY A 134 3.60 0.63 -8.70
N THR A 135 4.70 0.81 -7.96
CA THR A 135 5.15 2.08 -7.38
C THR A 135 6.42 2.50 -8.11
N LYS A 136 6.31 3.41 -9.08
CA LYS A 136 7.48 3.96 -9.78
C LYS A 136 8.43 4.63 -8.77
N PRO A 137 9.75 4.58 -8.99
CA PRO A 137 10.63 5.57 -8.39
C PRO A 137 10.17 6.95 -8.89
N ALA A 138 9.93 7.88 -7.96
CA ALA A 138 9.94 9.28 -8.33
C ALA A 138 11.33 9.53 -8.90
N SER A 139 11.44 9.95 -10.16
CA SER A 139 12.69 10.24 -10.86
C SER A 139 13.47 11.44 -10.27
N SER A 140 13.51 11.57 -8.94
CA SER A 140 14.09 12.72 -8.21
C SER A 140 14.39 12.47 -6.72
N LEU A 141 14.40 11.22 -6.20
CA LEU A 141 14.74 10.95 -4.78
C LEU A 141 15.89 9.94 -4.59
N ASP A 142 16.54 9.51 -5.67
CA ASP A 142 17.51 8.40 -5.73
C ASP A 142 18.89 8.67 -5.10
N SER A 143 19.12 9.77 -4.36
CA SER A 143 20.42 10.01 -3.71
C SER A 143 20.46 9.80 -2.20
N ALA A 144 19.32 9.67 -1.51
CA ALA A 144 19.28 9.78 -0.04
C ALA A 144 18.93 8.50 0.71
N TYR A 145 18.32 7.50 0.05
CA TYR A 145 17.83 6.30 0.73
C TYR A 145 18.25 5.05 -0.03
N PRO A 146 19.38 4.42 0.34
CA PRO A 146 19.75 3.13 -0.23
C PRO A 146 18.63 2.14 0.08
N ASN A 147 18.17 1.43 -0.95
CA ASN A 147 17.34 0.24 -0.75
C ASN A 147 18.12 -0.69 0.21
N PRO A 148 17.53 -1.08 1.36
CA PRO A 148 18.20 -2.04 2.21
C PRO A 148 18.43 -3.32 1.42
N SER A 149 19.64 -3.83 1.56
CA SER A 149 20.16 -5.06 0.96
C SER A 149 19.18 -6.22 1.02
N SER A 150 19.19 -7.07 0.00
CA SER A 150 19.45 -8.51 0.17
C SER A 150 19.23 -9.25 -1.15
N SER A 151 20.16 -10.15 -1.46
CA SER A 151 20.04 -11.28 -2.41
C SER A 151 18.91 -11.19 -3.42
N SER A 152 19.24 -10.91 -4.68
CA SER A 152 18.32 -11.15 -5.79
C SER A 152 17.72 -12.55 -5.62
N PRO A 153 16.38 -12.69 -5.58
CA PRO A 153 15.78 -14.00 -5.46
C PRO A 153 16.24 -14.88 -6.61
N SER A 154 16.43 -16.18 -6.36
CA SER A 154 16.82 -17.13 -7.40
C SER A 154 15.79 -17.21 -8.53
N LYS A 155 14.52 -16.88 -8.25
CA LYS A 155 13.44 -16.71 -9.23
C LYS A 155 12.42 -15.67 -8.72
N PHE A 156 12.00 -14.74 -9.56
CA PHE A 156 10.87 -13.85 -9.27
C PHE A 156 9.53 -14.58 -9.43
N LEU A 157 8.51 -14.17 -8.67
CA LEU A 157 7.15 -14.73 -8.72
C LEU A 157 6.44 -14.46 -10.05
N ASP A 158 6.84 -13.39 -10.73
CA ASP A 158 6.23 -12.90 -11.97
C ASP A 158 7.06 -13.23 -13.22
N LEU A 159 8.01 -14.17 -13.12
CA LEU A 159 8.87 -14.53 -14.25
C LEU A 159 8.09 -15.15 -15.41
N ASP A 160 7.04 -15.92 -15.11
CA ASP A 160 6.27 -16.66 -16.10
C ASP A 160 5.15 -15.78 -16.72
N ILE A 161 5.05 -14.49 -16.35
CA ILE A 161 4.13 -13.54 -16.97
C ILE A 161 4.67 -13.10 -18.33
N ASP A 162 3.80 -13.11 -19.34
CA ASP A 162 4.06 -12.59 -20.68
C ASP A 162 4.78 -11.21 -20.64
N SER A 163 5.91 -11.12 -21.35
CA SER A 163 6.75 -9.92 -21.39
C SER A 163 6.10 -8.75 -22.13
N SER A 164 5.05 -8.99 -22.92
CA SER A 164 4.25 -7.94 -23.55
C SER A 164 3.37 -7.16 -22.55
N ILE A 165 3.10 -7.73 -21.37
CA ILE A 165 2.36 -7.05 -20.30
C ILE A 165 3.32 -6.11 -19.58
N THR A 166 3.18 -4.81 -19.87
CA THR A 166 4.03 -3.74 -19.35
C THR A 166 3.40 -2.93 -18.21
N ASP A 167 2.07 -2.99 -18.04
CA ASP A 167 1.42 -2.33 -16.91
C ASP A 167 1.70 -3.12 -15.61
N PRO A 168 2.30 -2.50 -14.59
CA PRO A 168 2.69 -3.21 -13.38
C PRO A 168 1.50 -3.73 -12.57
N PHE A 169 0.33 -3.07 -12.62
CA PHE A 169 -0.86 -3.53 -11.93
C PHE A 169 -1.51 -4.70 -12.66
N GLU A 170 -1.46 -4.71 -13.99
CA GLU A 170 -1.89 -5.87 -14.79
C GLU A 170 -1.01 -7.08 -14.50
N ARG A 171 0.31 -6.90 -14.42
CA ARG A 171 1.24 -7.96 -14.02
C ARG A 171 0.90 -8.49 -12.62
N ARG A 172 0.67 -7.60 -11.64
CA ARG A 172 0.26 -8.01 -10.28
C ARG A 172 -1.08 -8.74 -10.28
N ALA A 173 -2.02 -8.37 -11.14
CA ALA A 173 -3.30 -9.06 -11.25
C ALA A 173 -3.13 -10.54 -11.66
N LYS A 174 -2.15 -10.87 -12.51
CA LYS A 174 -1.86 -12.27 -12.91
C LYS A 174 -1.34 -13.15 -11.77
N ILE A 175 -0.77 -12.54 -10.72
CA ILE A 175 -0.22 -13.24 -9.55
C ILE A 175 -0.94 -12.86 -8.26
N ALA A 176 -2.17 -12.33 -8.37
CA ALA A 176 -2.93 -11.81 -7.24
C ALA A 176 -3.11 -12.86 -6.14
N ASP A 177 -3.43 -14.10 -6.49
CA ASP A 177 -3.67 -15.17 -5.52
C ASP A 177 -2.44 -15.49 -4.66
N ILE A 178 -1.25 -15.47 -5.27
CA ILE A 178 0.02 -15.70 -4.55
C ILE A 178 0.25 -14.58 -3.53
N LEU A 179 0.07 -13.33 -3.95
CA LEU A 179 0.26 -12.15 -3.09
C LEU A 179 -0.81 -12.11 -1.98
N VAL A 180 -2.06 -12.42 -2.29
CA VAL A 180 -3.15 -12.54 -1.31
C VAL A 180 -2.82 -13.61 -0.27
N GLY A 181 -2.29 -14.77 -0.67
CA GLY A 181 -1.85 -15.81 0.27
C GLY A 181 -0.79 -15.30 1.26
N GLN A 182 0.18 -14.51 0.78
CA GLN A 182 1.20 -13.90 1.66
C GLN A 182 0.60 -12.88 2.64
N LEU A 183 -0.37 -12.06 2.19
CA LEU A 183 -1.04 -11.06 3.02
C LEU A 183 -1.92 -11.71 4.08
N LEU A 184 -2.65 -12.76 3.72
CA LEU A 184 -3.44 -13.57 4.65
C LEU A 184 -2.56 -14.15 5.75
N GLN A 185 -1.40 -14.70 5.40
CA GLN A 185 -0.46 -15.23 6.39
C GLN A 185 0.00 -14.17 7.40
N VAL A 186 0.31 -12.95 6.93
CA VAL A 186 0.67 -11.82 7.80
C VAL A 186 -0.47 -11.51 8.78
N THR A 187 -1.70 -11.40 8.28
CA THR A 187 -2.86 -11.10 9.15
C THR A 187 -3.16 -12.22 10.15
N GLN A 188 -3.01 -13.48 9.75
CA GLN A 188 -3.21 -14.62 10.64
C GLN A 188 -2.16 -14.66 11.75
N ASN A 189 -0.89 -14.38 11.44
CA ASN A 189 0.18 -14.26 12.43
C ASN A 189 -0.13 -13.14 13.42
N ALA A 190 -0.48 -11.95 12.93
CA ALA A 190 -0.81 -10.81 13.78
C ALA A 190 -2.02 -11.08 14.69
N LYS A 191 -3.03 -11.81 14.19
CA LYS A 191 -4.18 -12.27 14.99
C LYS A 191 -3.74 -13.21 16.10
N ASN A 192 -2.93 -14.22 15.78
CA ASN A 192 -2.45 -15.20 16.76
C ASN A 192 -1.63 -14.52 17.86
N GLU A 193 -0.71 -13.62 17.49
CA GLU A 193 0.06 -12.84 18.46
C GLU A 193 -0.85 -11.96 19.35
N ALA A 194 -1.92 -11.38 18.79
CA ALA A 194 -2.89 -10.63 19.57
C ALA A 194 -3.64 -11.49 20.59
N LEU A 195 -4.05 -12.70 20.19
CA LEU A 195 -4.71 -13.65 21.09
C LEU A 195 -3.79 -14.09 22.23
N GLU A 196 -2.51 -14.35 21.95
CA GLU A 196 -1.54 -14.71 22.99
C GLU A 196 -1.34 -13.57 24.00
N ARG A 197 -1.27 -12.32 23.54
CA ARG A 197 -1.19 -11.15 24.44
C ARG A 197 -2.42 -10.98 25.33
N ILE A 198 -3.61 -11.35 24.83
CA ILE A 198 -4.85 -11.30 25.62
C ILE A 198 -4.84 -12.42 26.67
N ARG A 199 -4.37 -13.62 26.32
CA ARG A 199 -4.28 -14.77 27.23
C ARG A 199 -3.23 -14.60 28.33
N SER A 200 -2.18 -13.83 28.07
CA SER A 200 -1.10 -13.59 29.02
C SER A 200 -1.38 -12.44 30.01
N LYS A 201 -2.52 -11.76 29.89
CA LYS A 201 -2.99 -10.70 30.79
C LYS A 201 -4.00 -11.26 31.78
#